data_AF-A6G5T6-F1
#
_entry.id   AF-A6G5T6-F1
#
_cell.length_a   1.000
_cell.length_b   1.000
_cell.length_c   1.000
_cell.angle_alpha   90.00
_cell.angle_beta   90.00
_cell.angle_gamma   90.00
#
_symmetry.space_group_name_H-M   'P 1'
#
loop_
_entity.id
_entity.type
_entity.pdbx_description
1 polymer ?
#
loop_
_entity_poly.entity_id
_entity_poly.type
_entity_poly.pdbx_seq_one_letter_code
_entity_poly.pdbx_strand_id
1 'polypeptide(L)'
;MSEPRTTSTVNTGRSRLSIVFIGLLGLLGMVYLLWPREPAVRSGALTEVAGEAVDGLRWEARSVEGRALVLGPTMGTTFTVVVAGRDADGEAVELPSDEAMAGLAEAIYAELEAVNDEMSTYRPESELSRFNRAGKGQAIAASAHLVEVMALAKAVSADSGGAFDVTVGPLVDAWGFGSKSDPSARRSLSADDLSVLDRLVGDEKLIVDVETQTLEKTVDELRVDLSAIAKGHGCDRVAAVLEAEGFRHYMVEVGGEVRARGRNHQDEPWRVGIERPTADAAGTRAVQSILPVTDAGVATSGDYRNYWEKDGVRYSHTIDPRTGRPITHRLASVTVVHAQSAAAADAWATALNVLGPKEGLALATREGLAAYFLIRTAEGFEAQSTPAYQELNP
;
A
#
# COMPACT_ATOMS: atom_id res chain seq x y z
N MET A 1 51.06 7.93 -4.76
CA MET A 1 51.29 6.84 -5.72
C MET A 1 50.01 6.68 -6.54
N SER A 2 50.01 7.33 -7.71
CA SER A 2 49.33 6.93 -8.96
C SER A 2 49.55 5.42 -9.22
N GLU A 3 48.70 4.60 -9.84
CA GLU A 3 47.67 4.64 -10.91
C GLU A 3 47.08 3.18 -10.98
N PRO A 4 46.24 2.73 -11.93
CA PRO A 4 45.03 3.30 -12.54
C PRO A 4 43.82 2.31 -12.50
N ARG A 5 42.61 2.82 -12.76
CA ARG A 5 41.44 2.00 -13.16
C ARG A 5 41.53 1.72 -14.66
N THR A 6 41.47 0.46 -15.06
CA THR A 6 41.28 0.04 -16.45
C THR A 6 39.80 0.00 -16.80
N THR A 7 39.37 0.87 -17.72
CA THR A 7 38.12 0.75 -18.45
C THR A 7 38.37 -0.03 -19.74
N SER A 8 37.70 -1.16 -19.93
CA SER A 8 37.52 -1.77 -21.25
C SER A 8 36.06 -1.60 -21.68
N THR A 9 35.86 -0.74 -22.68
CA THR A 9 34.62 -0.60 -23.43
C THR A 9 34.60 -1.61 -24.57
N VAL A 10 33.71 -2.59 -24.51
CA VAL A 10 33.23 -3.31 -25.70
C VAL A 10 31.88 -2.72 -26.07
N ASN A 11 31.88 -2.03 -27.20
CA ASN A 11 30.72 -1.38 -27.80
C ASN A 11 29.83 -2.45 -28.43
N THR A 12 28.64 -2.69 -27.87
CA THR A 12 27.55 -3.41 -28.54
C THR A 12 26.31 -2.54 -28.45
N GLY A 13 25.89 -2.01 -29.60
CA GLY A 13 24.82 -1.02 -29.74
C GLY A 13 23.44 -1.57 -29.39
N ARG A 14 23.09 -1.55 -28.10
CA ARG A 14 21.71 -1.57 -27.60
C ARG A 14 21.58 -0.51 -26.50
N SER A 15 20.61 0.38 -26.67
CA SER A 15 20.18 1.38 -25.70
C SER A 15 20.03 0.77 -24.31
N ARG A 16 20.89 1.18 -23.38
CA ARG A 16 20.82 0.78 -21.96
C ARG A 16 19.94 1.77 -21.21
N LEU A 17 18.76 1.34 -20.75
CA LEU A 17 18.10 2.03 -19.62
C LEU A 17 19.05 2.00 -18.43
N SER A 18 19.24 3.14 -17.76
CA SER A 18 20.02 3.24 -16.53
C SER A 18 19.13 3.83 -15.45
N ILE A 19 18.95 3.09 -14.34
CA ILE A 19 18.19 3.49 -13.16
C ILE A 19 19.05 4.47 -12.34
N VAL A 20 18.50 5.63 -11.97
CA VAL A 20 19.16 6.60 -11.09
C VAL A 20 18.72 6.32 -9.65
N PHE A 21 19.70 6.12 -8.76
CA PHE A 21 19.49 5.93 -7.33
C PHE A 21 19.74 7.26 -6.62
N ILE A 22 18.76 7.75 -5.88
CA ILE A 22 18.97 8.83 -4.88
C ILE A 22 18.58 8.21 -3.55
N GLY A 23 19.57 7.93 -2.71
CA GLY A 23 19.38 7.30 -1.40
C GLY A 23 19.64 8.28 -0.27
N LEU A 24 18.73 8.34 0.70
CA LEU A 24 19.09 8.60 2.08
C LEU A 24 19.14 7.26 2.81
N LEU A 25 20.25 7.04 3.53
CA LEU A 25 20.52 5.81 4.26
C LEU A 25 19.53 5.63 5.42
N GLY A 26 18.68 4.61 5.34
CA GLY A 26 18.04 3.98 6.50
C GLY A 26 16.53 3.78 6.39
N LEU A 27 16.13 2.52 6.17
CA LEU A 27 14.81 1.89 6.44
C LEU A 27 13.60 2.26 5.55
N LEU A 28 13.12 1.21 4.85
CA LEU A 28 11.77 0.89 4.36
C LEU A 28 11.01 1.86 3.43
N GLY A 29 10.80 1.40 2.18
CA GLY A 29 9.81 1.92 1.23
C GLY A 29 10.42 2.78 0.10
N MET A 30 10.65 2.19 -1.07
CA MET A 30 10.94 2.95 -2.31
C MET A 30 10.24 2.22 -3.46
N VAL A 31 9.32 2.88 -4.16
CA VAL A 31 8.87 2.48 -5.51
C VAL A 31 9.76 3.19 -6.53
N TYR A 32 10.09 2.52 -7.66
CA TYR A 32 10.92 3.11 -8.70
C TYR A 32 10.07 3.70 -9.83
N LEU A 33 10.29 4.98 -10.13
CA LEU A 33 9.92 5.57 -11.42
C LEU A 33 10.99 5.17 -12.45
N LEU A 34 10.62 4.44 -13.49
CA LEU A 34 11.55 4.08 -14.58
C LEU A 34 11.76 5.29 -15.51
N TRP A 35 13.02 5.69 -15.73
CA TRP A 35 13.42 6.86 -16.52
C TRP A 35 14.34 6.49 -17.70
N PRO A 36 14.12 7.01 -18.93
CA PRO A 36 15.11 6.92 -20.01
C PRO A 36 16.16 8.04 -19.93
N ARG A 37 17.45 7.72 -20.09
CA ARG A 37 18.53 8.73 -20.19
C ARG A 37 18.50 9.40 -21.56
N GLU A 38 18.30 10.72 -21.57
CA GLU A 38 18.69 11.61 -22.68
C GLU A 38 19.77 12.60 -22.21
N PRO A 39 20.65 13.10 -23.12
CA PRO A 39 21.91 13.73 -22.75
C PRO A 39 21.70 15.02 -21.95
N ALA A 40 22.59 15.23 -20.97
CA ALA A 40 22.57 16.32 -20.01
C ALA A 40 22.27 17.69 -20.66
N VAL A 41 21.04 18.17 -20.48
CA VAL A 41 20.70 19.58 -20.69
C VAL A 41 21.00 20.33 -19.40
N ARG A 42 21.69 21.47 -19.56
CA ARG A 42 22.24 22.31 -18.49
C ARG A 42 21.13 22.93 -17.63
N SER A 43 21.32 22.81 -16.31
CA SER A 43 20.90 23.73 -15.24
C SER A 43 19.57 24.49 -15.43
N GLY A 44 18.46 23.86 -15.03
CA GLY A 44 17.33 24.57 -14.44
C GLY A 44 17.47 24.52 -12.92
N ALA A 45 17.12 25.61 -12.22
CA ALA A 45 17.21 25.70 -10.77
C ALA A 45 16.39 24.58 -10.09
N LEU A 46 17.05 23.75 -9.30
CA LEU A 46 16.39 22.84 -8.36
C LEU A 46 16.03 23.70 -7.13
N THR A 47 14.74 23.87 -6.85
CA THR A 47 14.27 24.42 -5.58
C THR A 47 13.82 23.27 -4.68
N GLU A 48 14.34 23.24 -3.46
CA GLU A 48 14.13 22.23 -2.44
C GLU A 48 13.61 22.93 -1.19
N VAL A 49 12.47 22.51 -0.67
CA VAL A 49 11.89 22.99 0.58
C VAL A 49 11.61 21.78 1.48
N ALA A 50 11.93 21.88 2.76
CA ALA A 50 11.79 20.79 3.72
C ALA A 50 11.09 21.27 5.00
N GLY A 51 10.22 20.42 5.54
CA GLY A 51 9.65 20.57 6.88
C GLY A 51 10.45 19.73 7.89
N GLU A 52 11.01 20.37 8.93
CA GLU A 52 11.77 19.69 9.99
C GLU A 52 10.91 19.40 11.24
N ALA A 53 11.07 18.21 11.83
CA ALA A 53 10.61 17.87 13.18
C ALA A 53 11.77 17.87 14.17
N VAL A 54 11.44 17.83 15.47
CA VAL A 54 12.42 17.68 16.56
C VAL A 54 13.28 16.41 16.43
N ASP A 55 12.80 15.39 15.70
CA ASP A 55 13.46 14.07 15.55
C ASP A 55 13.68 13.62 14.09
N GLY A 56 13.57 14.50 13.08
CA GLY A 56 13.84 14.12 11.67
C GLY A 56 13.02 14.87 10.61
N LEU A 57 13.16 14.47 9.34
CA LEU A 57 12.46 15.06 8.20
C LEU A 57 10.98 14.65 8.19
N ARG A 58 10.04 15.62 8.18
CA ARG A 58 8.59 15.36 8.07
C ARG A 58 8.17 15.12 6.64
N TRP A 59 8.67 15.97 5.76
CA TRP A 59 8.46 15.88 4.31
C TRP A 59 9.53 16.71 3.60
N GLU A 60 9.80 16.34 2.35
CA GLU A 60 10.58 17.09 1.38
C GLU A 60 9.67 17.40 0.19
N ALA A 61 9.71 18.65 -0.30
CA ALA A 61 9.02 19.08 -1.50
C ALA A 61 10.01 19.70 -2.49
N ARG A 62 9.88 19.34 -3.77
CA ARG A 62 10.72 19.88 -4.83
C ARG A 62 10.03 19.87 -6.19
N SER A 63 10.48 20.75 -7.07
CA SER A 63 10.06 20.80 -8.47
C SER A 63 11.12 20.18 -9.38
N VAL A 64 10.71 19.21 -10.21
CA VAL A 64 11.61 18.50 -11.13
C VAL A 64 10.92 18.31 -12.49
N GLU A 65 11.45 18.98 -13.52
CA GLU A 65 11.07 18.77 -14.94
C GLU A 65 9.54 18.83 -15.17
N GLY A 66 8.90 19.92 -14.76
CA GLY A 66 7.45 20.10 -14.94
C GLY A 66 6.57 19.23 -14.03
N ARG A 67 7.14 18.73 -12.93
CA ARG A 67 6.42 18.03 -11.86
C ARG A 67 6.75 18.61 -10.50
N ALA A 68 5.75 18.64 -9.64
CA ALA A 68 5.92 18.83 -8.22
C ALA A 68 5.98 17.46 -7.53
N LEU A 69 6.95 17.28 -6.63
CA LEU A 69 7.15 16.06 -5.86
C LEU A 69 7.08 16.41 -4.37
N VAL A 70 6.29 15.65 -3.62
CA VAL A 70 6.29 15.68 -2.15
C VAL A 70 6.51 14.26 -1.64
N LEU A 71 7.41 14.06 -0.70
CA LEU A 71 7.66 12.75 -0.10
C LEU A 71 7.98 12.87 1.39
N GLY A 72 7.73 11.81 2.15
CA GLY A 72 8.03 11.79 3.58
C GLY A 72 7.66 10.45 4.24
N PRO A 73 7.97 10.29 5.53
CA PRO A 73 7.53 9.12 6.31
C PRO A 73 6.03 9.22 6.68
N THR A 74 5.34 8.08 6.71
CA THR A 74 4.00 7.92 7.31
C THR A 74 3.69 6.44 7.54
N MET A 75 2.81 6.09 8.49
CA MET A 75 2.27 4.72 8.66
C MET A 75 3.35 3.60 8.73
N GLY A 76 4.52 3.91 9.29
CA GLY A 76 5.66 2.96 9.36
C GLY A 76 6.35 2.70 8.02
N THR A 77 6.10 3.52 7.02
CA THR A 77 6.66 3.47 5.67
C THR A 77 6.84 4.90 5.13
N THR A 78 6.80 5.09 3.81
CA THR A 78 6.95 6.38 3.13
C THR A 78 5.73 6.64 2.25
N PHE A 79 5.51 7.92 1.94
CA PHE A 79 4.61 8.35 0.90
C PHE A 79 5.37 9.13 -0.17
N THR A 80 4.82 9.11 -1.39
CA THR A 80 5.27 9.91 -2.52
C THR A 80 4.05 10.48 -3.25
N VAL A 81 4.00 11.79 -3.43
CA VAL A 81 2.99 12.49 -4.23
C VAL A 81 3.68 13.18 -5.39
N VAL A 82 3.20 12.89 -6.61
CA VAL A 82 3.63 13.56 -7.83
C VAL A 82 2.44 14.31 -8.40
N VAL A 83 2.59 15.62 -8.61
CA VAL A 83 1.63 16.45 -9.33
C VAL A 83 2.27 16.84 -10.66
N ALA A 84 1.58 16.57 -11.77
CA ALA A 84 2.02 17.05 -13.07
C ALA A 84 1.68 18.54 -13.20
N GLY A 85 2.59 19.33 -13.79
CA GLY A 85 2.33 20.72 -14.16
C GLY A 85 1.34 20.80 -15.33
N ARG A 86 0.09 20.38 -15.10
CA ARG A 86 -1.03 20.41 -16.03
C ARG A 86 -2.30 20.90 -15.35
N ASP A 87 -3.08 21.71 -16.05
CA ASP A 87 -4.41 22.13 -15.59
C ASP A 87 -5.47 21.06 -15.87
N ALA A 88 -6.74 21.37 -15.58
CA ALA A 88 -7.85 20.45 -15.75
C ALA A 88 -8.15 20.08 -17.22
N ASP A 89 -7.78 20.93 -18.18
CA ASP A 89 -7.93 20.69 -19.61
C ASP A 89 -6.74 19.89 -20.19
N GLY A 90 -5.73 19.65 -19.34
CA GLY A 90 -4.52 18.92 -19.68
C GLY A 90 -3.44 19.81 -20.30
N GLU A 91 -3.61 21.13 -20.32
CA GLU A 91 -2.61 22.06 -20.83
C GLU A 91 -1.47 22.22 -19.82
N ALA A 92 -0.25 22.38 -20.32
CA ALA A 92 0.92 22.54 -19.46
C ALA A 92 0.82 23.88 -18.70
N VAL A 93 0.93 23.82 -17.37
CA VAL A 93 0.92 25.00 -16.50
C VAL A 93 2.19 25.08 -15.67
N GLU A 94 2.48 26.31 -15.23
CA GLU A 94 3.56 26.54 -14.28
C GLU A 94 3.28 25.79 -12.97
N LEU A 95 4.31 25.17 -12.42
CA LEU A 95 4.22 24.50 -11.13
C LEU A 95 3.98 25.52 -10.01
N PRO A 96 3.44 25.08 -8.85
CA PRO A 96 3.29 25.97 -7.71
C PRO A 96 4.65 26.56 -7.30
N SER A 97 4.62 27.80 -6.79
CA SER A 97 5.80 28.43 -6.19
C SER A 97 6.32 27.61 -5.00
N ASP A 98 7.57 27.82 -4.58
CA ASP A 98 8.15 27.12 -3.43
C ASP A 98 7.30 27.26 -2.15
N GLU A 99 6.71 28.44 -1.92
CA GLU A 99 5.81 28.70 -0.79
C GLU A 99 4.49 27.92 -0.92
N ALA A 100 3.89 27.90 -2.11
CA ALA A 100 2.67 27.13 -2.37
C ALA A 100 2.93 25.62 -2.29
N MET A 101 4.10 25.15 -2.74
CA MET A 101 4.55 23.77 -2.59
C MET A 101 4.72 23.36 -1.14
N ALA A 102 5.29 24.24 -0.29
CA ALA A 102 5.39 24.00 1.14
C ALA A 102 4.01 23.90 1.80
N GLY A 103 3.09 24.81 1.46
CA GLY A 103 1.71 24.76 1.94
C GLY A 103 0.98 23.48 1.54
N LEU A 104 1.14 23.04 0.29
CA LEU A 104 0.60 21.78 -0.21
C LEU A 104 1.19 20.57 0.52
N ALA A 105 2.50 20.56 0.73
CA ALA A 105 3.18 19.48 1.43
C ALA A 105 2.73 19.36 2.89
N GLU A 106 2.57 20.50 3.59
CA GLU A 106 1.99 20.53 4.94
C GLU A 106 0.55 20.00 4.96
N ALA A 107 -0.29 20.37 3.99
CA ALA A 107 -1.66 19.88 3.91
C ALA A 107 -1.71 18.35 3.68
N ILE A 108 -0.88 17.82 2.77
CA ILE A 108 -0.74 16.38 2.51
C ILE A 108 -0.28 15.65 3.77
N TYR A 109 0.76 16.17 4.44
CA TYR A 109 1.31 15.55 5.64
C TYR A 109 0.32 15.57 6.80
N ALA A 110 -0.36 16.70 7.03
CA ALA A 110 -1.39 16.83 8.05
C ALA A 110 -2.53 15.83 7.84
N GLU A 111 -2.94 15.60 6.58
CA GLU A 111 -3.96 14.62 6.25
C GLU A 111 -3.50 13.19 6.55
N LEU A 112 -2.26 12.83 6.20
CA LEU A 112 -1.70 11.51 6.54
C LEU A 112 -1.54 11.31 8.06
N GLU A 113 -1.23 12.38 8.81
CA GLU A 113 -1.22 12.35 10.28
C GLU A 113 -2.62 12.17 10.88
N ALA A 114 -3.65 12.80 10.30
CA ALA A 114 -5.03 12.58 10.68
C ALA A 114 -5.43 11.10 10.50
N VAL A 115 -5.08 10.48 9.37
CA VAL A 115 -5.31 9.04 9.16
C VAL A 115 -4.56 8.19 10.19
N ASN A 116 -3.34 8.56 10.60
CA ASN A 116 -2.64 7.87 11.69
C ASN A 116 -3.36 8.03 13.04
N ASP A 117 -3.88 9.22 13.35
CA ASP A 117 -4.63 9.50 14.57
C ASP A 117 -6.01 8.81 14.57
N GLU A 118 -6.56 8.49 13.41
CA GLU A 118 -7.80 7.73 13.29
C GLU A 118 -7.54 6.20 13.38
N MET A 119 -6.57 5.69 12.63
CA MET A 119 -6.52 4.26 12.26
C MET A 119 -5.28 3.50 12.76
N SER A 120 -4.29 4.16 13.39
CA SER A 120 -3.07 3.47 13.81
C SER A 120 -3.27 2.58 15.03
N THR A 121 -2.89 1.30 14.94
CA THR A 121 -2.80 0.39 16.10
C THR A 121 -1.57 0.65 16.99
N TYR A 122 -0.64 1.51 16.53
CA TYR A 122 0.59 1.85 17.24
C TYR A 122 0.46 3.11 18.08
N ARG A 123 -0.48 4.01 17.76
CA ARG A 123 -0.77 5.22 18.54
C ARG A 123 -1.80 4.90 19.63
N PRO A 124 -1.44 4.96 20.93
CA PRO A 124 -2.38 4.60 22.00
C PRO A 124 -3.64 5.45 22.00
N GLU A 125 -3.55 6.71 21.58
CA GLU A 125 -4.67 7.63 21.57
C GLU A 125 -5.43 7.69 20.25
N SER A 126 -5.11 6.85 19.26
CA SER A 126 -5.87 6.83 18.02
C SER A 126 -7.33 6.41 18.25
N GLU A 127 -8.24 6.82 17.37
CA GLU A 127 -9.65 6.41 17.46
C GLU A 127 -9.78 4.88 17.48
N LEU A 128 -9.09 4.18 16.57
CA LEU A 128 -9.05 2.72 16.51
C LEU A 128 -8.52 2.10 17.81
N SER A 129 -7.45 2.65 18.38
CA SER A 129 -6.88 2.13 19.63
C SER A 129 -7.82 2.34 20.82
N ARG A 130 -8.56 3.45 20.86
CA ARG A 130 -9.61 3.68 21.87
C ARG A 130 -10.76 2.69 21.71
N PHE A 131 -11.23 2.46 20.48
CA PHE A 131 -12.24 1.44 20.17
C PHE A 131 -11.78 0.04 20.62
N ASN A 132 -10.56 -0.36 20.28
CA ASN A 132 -10.00 -1.66 20.68
C ASN A 132 -9.94 -1.85 22.21
N ARG A 133 -9.78 -0.76 22.99
CA ARG A 133 -9.81 -0.78 24.46
C ARG A 133 -11.20 -0.72 25.08
N ALA A 134 -12.24 -0.36 24.33
CA ALA A 134 -13.60 -0.24 24.84
C ALA A 134 -14.10 -1.56 25.45
N GLY A 135 -15.16 -1.52 26.26
CA GLY A 135 -15.82 -2.74 26.72
C GLY A 135 -16.77 -3.31 25.66
N LYS A 136 -17.08 -4.60 25.76
CA LYS A 136 -18.21 -5.20 25.05
C LYS A 136 -19.49 -4.38 25.28
N GLY A 137 -20.26 -4.18 24.21
CA GLY A 137 -21.55 -3.48 24.28
C GLY A 137 -21.45 -1.97 24.47
N GLN A 138 -20.24 -1.42 24.48
CA GLN A 138 -20.02 0.01 24.55
C GLN A 138 -19.97 0.59 23.14
N ALA A 139 -20.98 1.38 22.77
CA ALA A 139 -20.95 2.18 21.55
C ALA A 139 -19.94 3.34 21.69
N ILE A 140 -18.98 3.40 20.78
CA ILE A 140 -17.93 4.41 20.72
C ILE A 140 -18.19 5.31 19.51
N ALA A 141 -18.31 6.61 19.72
CA ALA A 141 -18.34 7.57 18.62
C ALA A 141 -17.01 7.55 17.86
N ALA A 142 -17.09 7.55 16.54
CA ALA A 142 -15.96 7.53 15.63
C ALA A 142 -16.11 8.60 14.55
N SER A 143 -15.00 9.03 13.99
CA SER A 143 -14.96 9.90 12.81
C SER A 143 -15.69 9.24 11.63
N ALA A 144 -16.19 10.09 10.72
CA ALA A 144 -16.80 9.64 9.47
C ALA A 144 -15.86 8.72 8.66
N HIS A 145 -14.57 9.06 8.63
CA HIS A 145 -13.56 8.30 7.87
C HIS A 145 -13.32 6.91 8.47
N LEU A 146 -13.21 6.80 9.80
CA LEU A 146 -13.07 5.50 10.45
C LEU A 146 -14.31 4.63 10.21
N VAL A 147 -15.50 5.21 10.30
CA VAL A 147 -16.76 4.50 10.01
C VAL A 147 -16.82 4.04 8.55
N GLU A 148 -16.42 4.87 7.59
CA GLU A 148 -16.36 4.54 6.17
C GLU A 148 -15.41 3.36 5.90
N VAL A 149 -14.19 3.40 6.46
CA VAL A 149 -13.21 2.32 6.30
C VAL A 149 -13.70 1.03 6.96
N MET A 150 -14.31 1.11 8.15
CA MET A 150 -14.90 -0.06 8.79
C MET A 150 -16.04 -0.64 7.96
N ALA A 151 -16.93 0.20 7.42
CA ALA A 151 -18.03 -0.25 6.58
C ALA A 151 -17.54 -0.92 5.28
N LEU A 152 -16.52 -0.33 4.62
CA LEU A 152 -15.87 -0.93 3.45
C LEU A 152 -15.21 -2.27 3.81
N ALA A 153 -14.55 -2.36 4.97
CA ALA A 153 -13.99 -3.61 5.45
C ALA A 153 -15.05 -4.70 5.66
N LYS A 154 -16.20 -4.36 6.24
CA LYS A 154 -17.34 -5.28 6.40
C LYS A 154 -17.85 -5.77 5.05
N ALA A 155 -18.01 -4.86 4.07
CA ALA A 155 -18.48 -5.20 2.73
C ALA A 155 -17.53 -6.19 2.03
N VAL A 156 -16.23 -5.89 2.02
CA VAL A 156 -15.22 -6.78 1.42
C VAL A 156 -15.14 -8.11 2.19
N SER A 157 -15.32 -8.10 3.52
CA SER A 157 -15.40 -9.33 4.31
C SER A 157 -16.54 -10.22 3.85
N ALA A 158 -17.74 -9.67 3.72
CA ALA A 158 -18.92 -10.39 3.24
C ALA A 158 -18.73 -10.93 1.82
N ASP A 159 -18.31 -10.08 0.89
CA ASP A 159 -18.18 -10.44 -0.54
C ASP A 159 -17.04 -11.43 -0.80
N SER A 160 -16.02 -11.44 0.06
CA SER A 160 -14.91 -12.41 0.02
C SER A 160 -15.16 -13.71 0.78
N GLY A 161 -16.34 -13.86 1.40
CA GLY A 161 -16.66 -15.03 2.21
C GLY A 161 -15.78 -15.17 3.46
N GLY A 162 -15.42 -14.03 4.08
CA GLY A 162 -14.59 -13.95 5.28
C GLY A 162 -13.09 -14.09 5.05
N ALA A 163 -12.61 -14.05 3.80
CA ALA A 163 -11.18 -14.07 3.52
C ALA A 163 -10.50 -12.74 3.87
N PHE A 164 -11.22 -11.63 3.78
CA PHE A 164 -10.84 -10.36 4.40
C PHE A 164 -11.54 -10.22 5.75
N ASP A 165 -10.80 -10.01 6.82
CA ASP A 165 -11.37 -9.74 8.14
C ASP A 165 -10.41 -8.84 8.91
N VAL A 166 -10.87 -7.65 9.28
CA VAL A 166 -10.05 -6.67 10.03
C VAL A 166 -9.94 -7.02 11.50
N THR A 167 -10.69 -7.99 12.00
CA THR A 167 -10.66 -8.44 13.41
C THR A 167 -9.56 -9.47 13.69
N VAL A 168 -8.70 -9.78 12.72
CA VAL A 168 -7.64 -10.81 12.79
C VAL A 168 -6.50 -10.48 13.77
N GLY A 169 -6.50 -9.31 14.41
CA GLY A 169 -5.45 -8.87 15.33
C GLY A 169 -5.00 -9.94 16.35
N PRO A 170 -5.91 -10.65 17.04
CA PRO A 170 -5.55 -11.76 17.93
C PRO A 170 -4.79 -12.91 17.26
N LEU A 171 -5.14 -13.25 16.02
CA LEU A 171 -4.42 -14.28 15.26
C LEU A 171 -3.03 -13.78 14.87
N VAL A 172 -2.92 -12.54 14.36
CA VAL A 172 -1.65 -11.90 13.97
C VAL A 172 -0.66 -11.89 15.14
N ASP A 173 -1.14 -11.54 16.34
CA ASP A 173 -0.34 -11.58 17.56
C ASP A 173 0.07 -13.02 17.92
N ALA A 174 -0.87 -13.97 17.90
CA ALA A 174 -0.63 -15.36 18.29
C ALA A 174 0.41 -16.06 17.39
N TRP A 175 0.46 -15.69 16.11
CA TRP A 175 1.46 -16.18 15.16
C TRP A 175 2.78 -15.42 15.19
N GLY A 176 2.90 -14.40 16.04
CA GLY A 176 4.14 -13.65 16.25
C GLY A 176 4.47 -12.68 15.13
N PHE A 177 3.44 -12.10 14.51
CA PHE A 177 3.54 -11.02 13.51
C PHE A 177 3.06 -9.66 14.03
N GLY A 178 2.42 -9.62 15.20
CA GLY A 178 1.94 -8.37 15.79
C GLY A 178 3.04 -7.47 16.33
N SER A 179 2.69 -6.21 16.60
CA SER A 179 3.61 -5.14 17.03
C SER A 179 4.33 -5.41 18.37
N LYS A 180 3.78 -6.29 19.20
CA LYS A 180 4.36 -6.72 20.49
C LYS A 180 4.93 -8.13 20.45
N SER A 181 5.05 -8.72 19.26
CA SER A 181 5.52 -10.10 19.13
C SER A 181 7.00 -10.24 19.48
N ASP A 182 7.31 -11.17 20.38
CA ASP A 182 8.67 -11.65 20.59
C ASP A 182 8.95 -12.75 19.55
N PRO A 183 9.94 -12.59 18.65
CA PRO A 183 10.32 -13.65 17.71
C PRO A 183 10.62 -15.00 18.37
N SER A 184 11.06 -15.00 19.64
CA SER A 184 11.29 -16.21 20.42
C SER A 184 10.00 -16.93 20.85
N ALA A 185 8.88 -16.22 20.88
CA ALA A 185 7.56 -16.75 21.20
C ALA A 185 6.85 -17.40 19.99
N ARG A 186 7.45 -17.34 18.78
CA ARG A 186 6.90 -17.95 17.56
C ARG A 186 6.79 -19.47 17.72
N ARG A 187 5.56 -19.97 17.73
CA ARG A 187 5.24 -21.38 17.86
C ARG A 187 4.17 -21.81 16.87
N SER A 188 4.11 -23.11 16.63
CA SER A 188 2.92 -23.69 15.98
C SER A 188 1.76 -23.68 16.98
N LEU A 189 0.58 -23.31 16.51
CA LEU A 189 -0.65 -23.33 17.30
C LEU A 189 -1.33 -24.71 17.20
N SER A 190 -1.74 -25.24 18.35
CA SER A 190 -2.52 -26.47 18.46
C SER A 190 -3.98 -26.25 18.02
N ALA A 191 -4.75 -27.33 17.86
CA ALA A 191 -6.18 -27.21 17.59
C ALA A 191 -6.93 -26.49 18.71
N ASP A 192 -6.54 -26.71 19.96
CA ASP A 192 -7.13 -26.05 21.13
C ASP A 192 -6.83 -24.55 21.13
N ASP A 193 -5.58 -24.15 20.83
CA ASP A 193 -5.19 -22.74 20.68
C ASP A 193 -6.06 -22.02 19.64
N LEU A 194 -6.24 -22.65 18.47
CA LEU A 194 -7.06 -22.08 17.39
C LEU A 194 -8.53 -21.99 17.79
N SER A 195 -9.06 -22.97 18.51
CA SER A 195 -10.46 -22.94 18.98
C SER A 195 -10.75 -21.82 19.98
N VAL A 196 -9.72 -21.36 20.71
CA VAL A 196 -9.82 -20.18 21.59
C VAL A 196 -9.80 -18.92 20.74
N LEU A 197 -8.86 -18.80 19.80
CA LEU A 197 -8.71 -17.62 18.94
C LEU A 197 -9.91 -17.40 18.00
N ASP A 198 -10.53 -18.46 17.53
CA ASP A 198 -11.76 -18.43 16.71
C ASP A 198 -12.93 -17.71 17.43
N ARG A 199 -12.95 -17.74 18.76
CA ARG A 199 -13.96 -17.00 19.54
C ARG A 199 -13.68 -15.50 19.63
N LEU A 200 -12.47 -15.07 19.30
CA LEU A 200 -12.00 -13.68 19.44
C LEU A 200 -12.03 -12.91 18.11
N VAL A 201 -12.10 -13.62 16.98
CA VAL A 201 -12.07 -13.07 15.61
C VAL A 201 -13.42 -13.33 14.95
N GLY A 202 -13.88 -12.41 14.11
CA GLY A 202 -15.07 -12.53 13.30
C GLY A 202 -15.73 -11.19 13.06
N ASP A 203 -15.94 -10.84 11.79
CA ASP A 203 -16.61 -9.61 11.36
C ASP A 203 -18.01 -9.44 11.99
N GLU A 204 -18.73 -10.52 12.27
CA GLU A 204 -20.05 -10.48 12.92
C GLU A 204 -19.99 -9.95 14.37
N LYS A 205 -18.79 -9.90 14.95
CA LYS A 205 -18.56 -9.36 16.30
C LYS A 205 -18.31 -7.85 16.29
N LEU A 206 -18.08 -7.26 15.12
CA LEU A 206 -17.92 -5.83 14.89
C LEU A 206 -19.23 -5.23 14.37
N ILE A 207 -19.82 -4.31 15.13
CA ILE A 207 -21.00 -3.55 14.74
C ILE A 207 -20.55 -2.15 14.31
N VAL A 208 -20.97 -1.73 13.12
CA VAL A 208 -20.70 -0.42 12.55
C VAL A 208 -22.04 0.23 12.26
N ASP A 209 -22.38 1.28 13.00
CA ASP A 209 -23.55 2.11 12.74
C ASP A 209 -23.12 3.36 11.97
N VAL A 210 -23.46 3.39 10.68
CA VAL A 210 -23.10 4.48 9.77
C VAL A 210 -23.96 5.73 10.03
N GLU A 211 -25.20 5.56 10.48
CA GLU A 211 -26.13 6.68 10.71
C GLU A 211 -25.75 7.46 11.97
N THR A 212 -25.41 6.74 13.05
CA THR A 212 -25.00 7.36 14.32
C THR A 212 -23.49 7.55 14.45
N GLN A 213 -22.71 7.08 13.48
CA GLN A 213 -21.24 7.09 13.48
C GLN A 213 -20.64 6.45 14.73
N THR A 214 -21.15 5.27 15.08
CA THR A 214 -20.69 4.53 16.26
C THR A 214 -20.18 3.15 15.92
N LEU A 215 -19.16 2.71 16.65
CA LEU A 215 -18.59 1.38 16.59
C LEU A 215 -18.86 0.65 17.91
N GLU A 216 -19.21 -0.63 17.83
CA GLU A 216 -19.41 -1.48 18.99
C GLU A 216 -18.82 -2.88 18.75
N LYS A 217 -18.36 -3.52 19.82
CA LYS A 217 -17.93 -4.92 19.79
C LYS A 217 -18.79 -5.80 20.68
N THR A 218 -19.04 -7.04 20.23
CA THR A 218 -19.89 -8.00 20.95
C THR A 218 -19.11 -8.94 21.89
N VAL A 219 -17.78 -8.86 21.89
CA VAL A 219 -16.86 -9.55 22.82
C VAL A 219 -15.73 -8.61 23.25
N ASP A 220 -15.23 -8.76 24.47
CA ASP A 220 -14.23 -7.82 25.05
C ASP A 220 -12.88 -7.92 24.33
N GLU A 221 -12.52 -9.11 23.87
CA GLU A 221 -11.22 -9.42 23.27
C GLU A 221 -11.12 -9.06 21.79
N LEU A 222 -12.22 -8.64 21.15
CA LEU A 222 -12.21 -8.25 19.74
C LEU A 222 -11.24 -7.08 19.56
N ARG A 223 -10.32 -7.23 18.60
CA ARG A 223 -9.36 -6.19 18.24
C ARG A 223 -9.31 -6.05 16.73
N VAL A 224 -9.56 -4.84 16.26
CA VAL A 224 -9.51 -4.48 14.85
C VAL A 224 -8.14 -3.95 14.49
N ASP A 225 -7.65 -4.39 13.33
CA ASP A 225 -6.43 -3.96 12.66
C ASP A 225 -6.77 -3.56 11.23
N LEU A 226 -6.51 -2.30 10.90
CA LEU A 226 -6.81 -1.72 9.58
C LEU A 226 -5.57 -1.67 8.66
N SER A 227 -4.49 -2.38 9.01
CA SER A 227 -3.23 -2.37 8.24
C SER A 227 -3.38 -2.82 6.77
N ALA A 228 -4.46 -3.53 6.44
CA ALA A 228 -4.76 -4.05 5.10
C ALA A 228 -5.75 -3.18 4.29
N ILE A 229 -6.00 -1.94 4.73
CA ILE A 229 -6.93 -1.00 4.07
C ILE A 229 -6.56 0.47 4.30
N ALA A 230 -5.92 0.79 5.43
CA ALA A 230 -5.67 2.18 5.86
C ALA A 230 -4.69 2.94 4.95
N LYS A 231 -3.74 2.28 4.30
CA LYS A 231 -2.81 2.95 3.37
C LYS A 231 -3.49 3.32 2.06
N GLY A 232 -4.30 2.41 1.52
CA GLY A 232 -5.19 2.72 0.41
C GLY A 232 -6.12 3.88 0.74
N HIS A 233 -6.68 3.91 1.96
CA HIS A 233 -7.48 5.05 2.42
C HIS A 233 -6.66 6.35 2.51
N GLY A 234 -5.43 6.30 3.04
CA GLY A 234 -4.51 7.43 3.04
C GLY A 234 -4.24 8.00 1.63
N CYS A 235 -4.11 7.12 0.63
CA CYS A 235 -4.00 7.56 -0.76
C CYS A 235 -5.26 8.29 -1.25
N ASP A 236 -6.44 7.77 -0.93
CA ASP A 236 -7.73 8.36 -1.29
C ASP A 236 -7.94 9.72 -0.59
N ARG A 237 -7.52 9.86 0.68
CA ARG A 237 -7.57 11.10 1.47
C ARG A 237 -6.66 12.19 0.91
N VAL A 238 -5.41 11.85 0.60
CA VAL A 238 -4.46 12.79 -0.02
C VAL A 238 -4.93 13.19 -1.41
N ALA A 239 -5.49 12.26 -2.20
CA ALA A 239 -6.11 12.57 -3.48
C ALA A 239 -7.24 13.60 -3.33
N ALA A 240 -8.09 13.49 -2.31
CA ALA A 240 -9.13 14.48 -2.03
C ALA A 240 -8.56 15.87 -1.67
N VAL A 241 -7.45 15.94 -0.92
CA VAL A 241 -6.74 17.20 -0.64
C VAL A 241 -6.26 17.84 -1.94
N LEU A 242 -5.58 17.08 -2.81
CA LEU A 242 -5.12 17.57 -4.11
C LEU A 242 -6.27 18.09 -4.97
N GLU A 243 -7.41 17.41 -4.95
CA GLU A 243 -8.59 17.81 -5.70
C GLU A 243 -9.24 19.08 -5.19
N ALA A 244 -9.29 19.25 -3.87
CA ALA A 244 -9.77 20.47 -3.23
C ALA A 244 -8.89 21.69 -3.57
N GLU A 245 -7.58 21.47 -3.69
CA GLU A 245 -6.58 22.46 -4.16
C GLU A 245 -6.58 22.66 -5.69
N GLY A 246 -7.47 21.97 -6.42
CA GLY A 246 -7.66 22.17 -7.86
C GLY A 246 -6.78 21.30 -8.77
N PHE A 247 -5.90 20.47 -8.21
CA PHE A 247 -5.08 19.56 -9.02
C PHE A 247 -5.92 18.42 -9.61
N ARG A 248 -5.67 18.08 -10.87
CA ARG A 248 -6.40 17.02 -11.61
C ARG A 248 -5.48 15.95 -12.21
N HIS A 249 -4.18 16.19 -12.16
CA HIS A 249 -3.16 15.34 -12.75
C HIS A 249 -2.13 14.98 -11.68
N TYR A 250 -2.34 13.86 -10.99
CA TYR A 250 -1.48 13.46 -9.89
C TYR A 250 -1.38 11.94 -9.73
N MET A 251 -0.36 11.52 -9.00
CA MET A 251 -0.22 10.17 -8.47
C MET A 251 0.23 10.26 -7.01
N VAL A 252 -0.55 9.64 -6.13
CA VAL A 252 -0.28 9.47 -4.72
C VAL A 252 0.13 8.03 -4.49
N GLU A 253 1.20 7.80 -3.75
CA GLU A 253 1.66 6.50 -3.32
C GLU A 253 1.92 6.51 -1.82
N VAL A 254 1.43 5.50 -1.09
CA VAL A 254 1.68 5.31 0.34
C VAL A 254 1.98 3.83 0.58
N GLY A 255 3.24 3.49 0.85
CA GLY A 255 3.62 2.13 1.27
C GLY A 255 3.42 1.01 0.23
N GLY A 256 3.26 1.34 -1.04
CA GLY A 256 2.98 0.43 -2.16
C GLY A 256 1.59 0.61 -2.77
N GLU A 257 0.65 1.20 -2.04
CA GLU A 257 -0.70 1.53 -2.50
C GLU A 257 -0.66 2.83 -3.30
N VAL A 258 -1.44 2.93 -4.38
CA VAL A 258 -1.43 4.05 -5.31
C VAL A 258 -2.83 4.56 -5.60
N ARG A 259 -3.01 5.88 -5.64
CA ARG A 259 -4.17 6.57 -6.23
C ARG A 259 -3.69 7.54 -7.30
N ALA A 260 -4.13 7.36 -8.55
CA ALA A 260 -3.73 8.21 -9.66
C ALA A 260 -4.94 8.83 -10.38
N ARG A 261 -4.80 10.09 -10.82
CA ARG A 261 -5.82 10.83 -11.57
C ARG A 261 -5.20 11.50 -12.79
N GLY A 262 -5.92 11.50 -13.90
CA GLY A 262 -5.52 12.14 -15.15
C GLY A 262 -4.27 11.52 -15.77
N ARG A 263 -3.40 12.39 -16.29
CA ARG A 263 -2.22 12.04 -17.08
C ARG A 263 -0.96 12.67 -16.48
N ASN A 264 0.18 12.07 -16.74
CA ASN A 264 1.47 12.54 -16.24
C ASN A 264 1.96 13.80 -17.00
N HIS A 265 3.11 14.34 -16.59
CA HIS A 265 3.72 15.53 -17.23
C HIS A 265 4.00 15.40 -18.74
N GLN A 266 4.11 14.19 -19.27
CA GLN A 266 4.31 13.91 -20.71
C GLN A 266 3.00 13.71 -21.47
N ASP A 267 1.85 13.93 -20.84
CA ASP A 267 0.54 13.63 -21.41
C ASP A 267 0.38 12.12 -21.72
N GLU A 268 0.87 11.26 -20.83
CA GLU A 268 0.65 9.81 -20.89
C GLU A 268 -0.09 9.32 -19.64
N PRO A 269 -0.74 8.14 -19.65
CA PRO A 269 -1.18 7.50 -18.43
C PRO A 269 -0.06 7.42 -17.39
N TRP A 270 -0.42 7.43 -16.11
CA TRP A 270 0.54 7.16 -15.06
C TRP A 270 1.04 5.72 -15.18
N ARG A 271 2.28 5.45 -14.77
CA ARG A 271 2.90 4.13 -14.93
C ARG A 271 3.24 3.58 -13.55
N VAL A 272 2.58 2.48 -13.19
CA VAL A 272 2.82 1.78 -11.92
C VAL A 272 3.54 0.47 -12.22
N GLY A 273 4.73 0.28 -11.63
CA GLY A 273 5.50 -0.96 -11.79
C GLY A 273 4.96 -2.05 -10.87
N ILE A 274 4.60 -3.20 -11.43
CA ILE A 274 4.28 -4.40 -10.65
C ILE A 274 5.59 -5.15 -10.37
N GLU A 275 5.94 -5.31 -9.10
CA GLU A 275 7.18 -5.97 -8.69
C GLU A 275 7.15 -7.48 -8.96
N ARG A 276 8.27 -8.01 -9.46
CA ARG A 276 8.59 -9.44 -9.41
C ARG A 276 9.36 -9.72 -8.12
N PRO A 277 8.89 -10.62 -7.24
CA PRO A 277 9.68 -11.08 -6.12
C PRO A 277 10.97 -11.77 -6.63
N THR A 278 12.14 -11.32 -6.18
CA THR A 278 13.41 -11.97 -6.51
C THR A 278 13.84 -12.93 -5.41
N ALA A 279 14.60 -13.97 -5.79
CA ALA A 279 15.04 -15.03 -4.87
C ALA A 279 16.27 -14.63 -4.03
N ASP A 280 16.86 -13.48 -4.28
CA ASP A 280 18.04 -12.99 -3.58
C ASP A 280 17.66 -12.16 -2.35
N ALA A 281 18.20 -12.54 -1.19
CA ALA A 281 18.14 -11.76 0.04
C ALA A 281 18.78 -10.35 -0.08
N ALA A 282 19.41 -10.05 -1.23
CA ALA A 282 19.99 -8.76 -1.58
C ALA A 282 18.96 -7.73 -2.09
N GLY A 283 17.69 -8.13 -2.28
CA GLY A 283 16.61 -7.17 -2.57
C GLY A 283 16.69 -6.51 -3.95
N THR A 284 17.29 -7.19 -4.93
CA THR A 284 17.41 -6.68 -6.31
C THR A 284 16.03 -6.70 -6.98
N ARG A 285 15.26 -5.62 -6.84
CA ARG A 285 13.89 -5.52 -7.35
C ARG A 285 13.87 -5.55 -8.89
N ALA A 286 13.13 -6.50 -9.45
CA ALA A 286 12.85 -6.58 -10.88
C ALA A 286 11.40 -6.18 -11.14
N VAL A 287 11.16 -5.37 -12.17
CA VAL A 287 9.79 -5.02 -12.60
C VAL A 287 9.27 -6.17 -13.47
N GLN A 288 8.14 -6.75 -13.08
CA GLN A 288 7.46 -7.81 -13.85
C GLN A 288 6.70 -7.22 -15.04
N SER A 289 5.94 -6.15 -14.78
CA SER A 289 5.11 -5.45 -15.77
C SER A 289 4.92 -3.99 -15.35
N ILE A 290 4.53 -3.14 -16.30
CA ILE A 290 4.21 -1.73 -16.06
C ILE A 290 2.74 -1.56 -16.39
N LEU A 291 1.92 -1.25 -15.40
CA LEU A 291 0.50 -0.99 -15.58
C LEU A 291 0.28 0.50 -15.91
N PRO A 292 -0.34 0.84 -17.05
CA PRO A 292 -0.90 2.17 -17.27
C PRO A 292 -2.10 2.39 -16.34
N VAL A 293 -2.10 3.51 -15.62
CA VAL A 293 -3.13 3.87 -14.65
C VAL A 293 -3.62 5.29 -14.92
N THR A 294 -4.92 5.42 -15.13
CA THR A 294 -5.62 6.71 -15.20
C THR A 294 -6.89 6.57 -14.41
N ASP A 295 -7.13 7.53 -13.52
CA ASP A 295 -8.35 7.61 -12.69
C ASP A 295 -8.66 6.29 -11.97
N ALA A 296 -7.69 5.75 -11.23
CA ALA A 296 -7.86 4.50 -10.48
C ALA A 296 -7.00 4.45 -9.22
N GLY A 297 -7.37 3.54 -8.32
CA GLY A 297 -6.56 3.05 -7.21
C GLY A 297 -5.92 1.70 -7.55
N VAL A 298 -4.70 1.47 -7.09
CA VAL A 298 -3.97 0.22 -7.29
C VAL A 298 -3.33 -0.20 -5.97
N ALA A 299 -3.47 -1.47 -5.60
CA ALA A 299 -2.78 -2.02 -4.44
C ALA A 299 -2.21 -3.40 -4.76
N THR A 300 -1.15 -3.79 -4.06
CA THR A 300 -0.51 -5.10 -4.25
C THR A 300 -0.27 -5.78 -2.92
N SER A 301 -0.91 -6.93 -2.71
CA SER A 301 -0.66 -7.78 -1.54
C SER A 301 0.25 -8.93 -1.94
N GLY A 302 1.17 -9.34 -1.06
CA GLY A 302 2.10 -10.43 -1.32
C GLY A 302 2.91 -10.86 -0.11
N ASP A 303 3.44 -12.09 -0.15
CA ASP A 303 4.07 -12.75 1.00
C ASP A 303 5.60 -12.59 1.07
N TYR A 304 6.18 -11.84 0.14
CA TYR A 304 7.61 -11.90 -0.16
C TYR A 304 8.52 -11.14 0.81
N ARG A 305 7.98 -10.23 1.61
CA ARG A 305 8.77 -9.37 2.53
C ARG A 305 8.77 -9.86 3.98
N ASN A 306 7.69 -10.52 4.43
CA ASN A 306 7.49 -10.89 5.84
C ASN A 306 7.05 -12.36 5.95
N TYR A 307 8.02 -13.25 6.13
CA TYR A 307 7.79 -14.65 6.46
C TYR A 307 8.87 -15.14 7.42
N TRP A 308 8.60 -16.26 8.10
CA TRP A 308 9.64 -17.03 8.78
C TRP A 308 9.52 -18.51 8.42
N GLU A 309 10.62 -19.24 8.52
CA GLU A 309 10.67 -20.67 8.22
C GLU A 309 10.97 -21.45 9.50
N LYS A 310 10.24 -22.54 9.74
CA LYS A 310 10.51 -23.48 10.82
C LYS A 310 10.22 -24.89 10.33
N ASP A 311 11.19 -25.78 10.50
CA ASP A 311 11.11 -27.18 10.07
C ASP A 311 10.74 -27.36 8.58
N GLY A 312 11.24 -26.46 7.72
CA GLY A 312 10.96 -26.46 6.27
C GLY A 312 9.57 -25.91 5.89
N VAL A 313 8.79 -25.42 6.86
CA VAL A 313 7.49 -24.77 6.63
C VAL A 313 7.65 -23.26 6.67
N ARG A 314 7.25 -22.60 5.58
CA ARG A 314 7.18 -21.14 5.49
C ARG A 314 5.86 -20.62 6.07
N TYR A 315 5.94 -19.73 7.03
CA TYR A 315 4.81 -19.05 7.65
C TYR A 315 4.75 -17.60 7.14
N SER A 316 3.71 -17.30 6.37
CA SER A 316 3.41 -15.93 5.92
C SER A 316 2.82 -15.10 7.07
N HIS A 317 3.03 -13.79 7.04
CA HIS A 317 2.33 -12.84 7.91
C HIS A 317 0.82 -12.73 7.56
N THR A 318 0.43 -13.13 6.35
CA THR A 318 -0.98 -13.22 5.95
C THR A 318 -1.62 -14.47 6.55
N ILE A 319 -2.65 -14.27 7.36
CA ILE A 319 -3.41 -15.32 8.03
C ILE A 319 -4.77 -15.45 7.35
N ASP A 320 -5.19 -16.68 7.07
CA ASP A 320 -6.55 -16.96 6.64
C ASP A 320 -7.47 -16.96 7.87
N PRO A 321 -8.38 -15.96 8.02
CA PRO A 321 -9.23 -15.84 9.20
C PRO A 321 -10.13 -17.07 9.39
N ARG A 322 -10.53 -17.71 8.28
CA ARG A 322 -11.43 -18.87 8.26
C ARG A 322 -10.81 -20.12 8.86
N THR A 323 -9.48 -20.20 8.86
CA THR A 323 -8.73 -21.34 9.41
C THR A 323 -7.92 -20.97 10.65
N GLY A 324 -7.73 -19.67 10.90
CA GLY A 324 -6.83 -19.14 11.92
C GLY A 324 -5.35 -19.44 11.65
N ARG A 325 -4.97 -19.82 10.42
CA ARG A 325 -3.60 -20.25 10.07
C ARG A 325 -2.99 -19.37 8.98
N PRO A 326 -1.66 -19.22 8.95
CA PRO A 326 -0.94 -18.63 7.83
C PRO A 326 -1.25 -19.31 6.51
N ILE A 327 -1.34 -18.53 5.44
CA ILE A 327 -1.50 -19.05 4.07
C ILE A 327 -0.32 -19.92 3.66
N THR A 328 -0.58 -20.95 2.85
CA THR A 328 0.43 -21.95 2.41
C THR A 328 0.47 -22.16 0.89
N HIS A 329 -0.35 -21.43 0.14
CA HIS A 329 -0.41 -21.55 -1.31
C HIS A 329 0.76 -20.86 -2.01
N ARG A 330 0.87 -21.06 -3.32
CA ARG A 330 1.98 -20.56 -4.15
C ARG A 330 1.79 -19.14 -4.72
N LEU A 331 0.71 -18.43 -4.41
CA LEU A 331 0.57 -17.04 -4.85
C LEU A 331 1.67 -16.18 -4.22
N ALA A 332 2.44 -15.47 -5.06
CA ALA A 332 3.53 -14.62 -4.62
C ALA A 332 3.07 -13.19 -4.37
N SER A 333 2.23 -12.68 -5.26
CA SER A 333 1.55 -11.41 -5.13
C SER A 333 0.26 -11.38 -5.96
N VAL A 334 -0.65 -10.50 -5.57
CA VAL A 334 -1.82 -10.11 -6.35
C VAL A 334 -1.92 -8.59 -6.35
N THR A 335 -2.06 -8.03 -7.54
CA THR A 335 -2.30 -6.60 -7.76
C THR A 335 -3.76 -6.42 -8.15
N VAL A 336 -4.46 -5.50 -7.48
CA VAL A 336 -5.85 -5.14 -7.77
C VAL A 336 -5.90 -3.69 -8.23
N VAL A 337 -6.69 -3.44 -9.27
CA VAL A 337 -7.02 -2.11 -9.78
C VAL A 337 -8.49 -1.86 -9.50
N HIS A 338 -8.79 -0.75 -8.84
CA HIS A 338 -10.14 -0.34 -8.52
C HIS A 338 -10.39 1.06 -9.08
N ALA A 339 -11.51 1.25 -9.78
CA ALA A 339 -11.74 2.46 -10.58
C ALA A 339 -11.77 3.76 -9.76
N GLN A 340 -12.03 3.73 -8.45
CA GLN A 340 -12.28 4.95 -7.69
C GLN A 340 -11.64 5.01 -6.30
N SER A 341 -11.09 3.89 -5.80
CA SER A 341 -10.63 3.81 -4.41
C SER A 341 -9.42 2.91 -4.29
N ALA A 342 -8.32 3.46 -3.79
CA ALA A 342 -7.15 2.70 -3.38
C ALA A 342 -7.43 1.88 -2.12
N ALA A 343 -8.29 2.35 -1.20
CA ALA A 343 -8.72 1.56 -0.03
C ALA A 343 -9.41 0.25 -0.43
N ALA A 344 -10.33 0.30 -1.40
CA ALA A 344 -11.00 -0.88 -1.92
C ALA A 344 -10.00 -1.82 -2.63
N ALA A 345 -9.06 -1.27 -3.41
CA ALA A 345 -8.01 -2.07 -4.04
C ALA A 345 -7.14 -2.80 -2.99
N ASP A 346 -6.76 -2.13 -1.90
CA ASP A 346 -5.94 -2.66 -0.80
C ASP A 346 -6.64 -3.82 -0.07
N ALA A 347 -7.91 -3.59 0.31
CA ALA A 347 -8.74 -4.61 0.94
C ALA A 347 -8.92 -5.85 0.05
N TRP A 348 -9.27 -5.63 -1.24
CA TRP A 348 -9.43 -6.73 -2.19
C TRP A 348 -8.13 -7.45 -2.50
N ALA A 349 -7.00 -6.73 -2.63
CA ALA A 349 -5.70 -7.38 -2.83
C ALA A 349 -5.38 -8.32 -1.67
N THR A 350 -5.66 -7.91 -0.43
CA THR A 350 -5.48 -8.76 0.75
C THR A 350 -6.45 -9.95 0.75
N ALA A 351 -7.73 -9.72 0.45
CA ALA A 351 -8.74 -10.79 0.36
C ALA A 351 -8.33 -11.88 -0.65
N LEU A 352 -7.93 -11.46 -1.86
CA LEU A 352 -7.51 -12.36 -2.93
C LEU A 352 -6.18 -13.05 -2.61
N ASN A 353 -5.29 -12.39 -1.86
CA ASN A 353 -4.07 -13.00 -1.36
C ASN A 353 -4.36 -14.10 -0.34
N VAL A 354 -5.37 -13.94 0.52
CA VAL A 354 -5.81 -14.99 1.46
C VAL A 354 -6.38 -16.21 0.73
N LEU A 355 -7.21 -15.98 -0.29
CA LEU A 355 -7.85 -17.04 -1.08
C LEU A 355 -6.87 -17.80 -1.98
N GLY A 356 -5.75 -17.18 -2.32
CA GLY A 356 -4.75 -17.76 -3.20
C GLY A 356 -5.17 -17.84 -4.66
N PRO A 357 -4.37 -18.52 -5.50
CA PRO A 357 -4.40 -18.31 -6.94
C PRO A 357 -5.62 -18.91 -7.64
N LYS A 358 -6.28 -19.91 -7.05
CA LYS A 358 -7.45 -20.57 -7.67
C LYS A 358 -8.75 -19.93 -7.23
N GLU A 359 -9.00 -19.92 -5.92
CA GLU A 359 -10.22 -19.37 -5.34
C GLU A 359 -10.26 -17.85 -5.52
N GLY A 360 -9.12 -17.16 -5.34
CA GLY A 360 -9.01 -15.72 -5.57
C GLY A 360 -9.29 -15.33 -7.03
N LEU A 361 -8.68 -16.01 -8.01
CA LEU A 361 -8.96 -15.71 -9.42
C LEU A 361 -10.42 -15.94 -9.80
N ALA A 362 -11.04 -17.01 -9.29
CA ALA A 362 -12.44 -17.31 -9.52
C ALA A 362 -13.37 -16.27 -8.90
N LEU A 363 -13.09 -15.86 -7.67
CA LEU A 363 -13.82 -14.77 -6.99
C LEU A 363 -13.67 -13.46 -7.75
N ALA A 364 -12.44 -13.03 -8.03
CA ALA A 364 -12.16 -11.77 -8.72
C ALA A 364 -12.83 -11.71 -10.10
N THR A 365 -12.87 -12.83 -10.83
CA THR A 365 -13.58 -12.90 -12.11
C THR A 365 -15.09 -12.76 -11.94
N ARG A 366 -15.67 -13.38 -10.90
CA ARG A 366 -17.11 -13.32 -10.62
C ARG A 366 -17.55 -11.91 -10.21
N GLU A 367 -16.77 -11.26 -9.36
CA GLU A 367 -17.04 -9.90 -8.87
C GLU A 367 -16.61 -8.81 -9.88
N GLY A 368 -16.04 -9.19 -11.04
CA GLY A 368 -15.61 -8.25 -12.08
C GLY A 368 -14.40 -7.40 -11.68
N LEU A 369 -13.59 -7.84 -10.71
CA LEU A 369 -12.41 -7.13 -10.24
C LEU A 369 -11.27 -7.22 -11.28
N ALA A 370 -10.62 -6.10 -11.56
CA ALA A 370 -9.38 -6.08 -12.32
C ALA A 370 -8.21 -6.53 -11.43
N ALA A 371 -7.78 -7.79 -11.58
CA ALA A 371 -6.72 -8.38 -10.76
C ALA A 371 -5.67 -9.11 -11.59
N TYR A 372 -4.42 -9.01 -11.15
CA TYR A 372 -3.25 -9.67 -11.72
C TYR A 372 -2.54 -10.49 -10.63
N PHE A 373 -2.40 -11.78 -10.86
CA PHE A 373 -1.83 -12.77 -9.94
C PHE A 373 -0.47 -13.23 -10.44
N LEU A 374 0.54 -13.18 -9.58
CA LEU A 374 1.86 -13.73 -9.85
C LEU A 374 2.09 -14.96 -8.97
N ILE A 375 2.21 -16.13 -9.59
CA ILE A 375 2.18 -17.45 -8.93
C ILE A 375 3.56 -18.10 -9.02
N ARG A 376 4.07 -18.65 -7.92
CA ARG A 376 5.34 -19.38 -7.89
C ARG A 376 5.23 -20.73 -8.62
N THR A 377 6.17 -20.99 -9.51
CA THR A 377 6.37 -22.29 -10.20
C THR A 377 7.75 -22.86 -9.88
N ALA A 378 8.07 -24.07 -10.35
CA ALA A 378 9.40 -24.66 -10.13
C ALA A 378 10.50 -23.90 -10.89
N GLU A 379 10.15 -23.27 -12.01
CA GLU A 379 11.04 -22.56 -12.92
C GLU A 379 11.02 -21.02 -12.72
N GLY A 380 10.21 -20.52 -11.78
CA GLY A 380 10.09 -19.08 -11.49
C GLY A 380 8.68 -18.65 -11.14
N PHE A 381 8.06 -17.86 -12.02
CA PHE A 381 6.71 -17.33 -11.81
C PHE A 381 5.86 -17.44 -13.07
N GLU A 382 4.58 -17.70 -12.87
CA GLU A 382 3.52 -17.66 -13.88
C GLU A 382 2.57 -16.50 -13.54
N ALA A 383 2.11 -15.79 -14.56
CA ALA A 383 1.14 -14.70 -14.42
C ALA A 383 -0.26 -15.14 -14.87
N GLN A 384 -1.28 -14.79 -14.10
CA GLN A 384 -2.69 -14.97 -14.46
C GLN A 384 -3.43 -13.65 -14.19
N SER A 385 -4.46 -13.34 -14.96
CA SER A 385 -5.24 -12.12 -14.79
C SER A 385 -6.72 -12.34 -15.06
N THR A 386 -7.55 -11.49 -14.46
CA THR A 386 -8.99 -11.47 -14.74
C THR A 386 -9.28 -10.80 -16.09
N PRO A 387 -10.44 -11.07 -16.72
CA PRO A 387 -10.87 -10.35 -17.92
C PRO A 387 -10.88 -8.83 -17.74
N ALA A 388 -11.39 -8.34 -16.60
CA ALA A 388 -11.42 -6.92 -16.28
C ALA A 388 -10.03 -6.27 -16.23
N TYR A 389 -9.00 -7.01 -15.80
CA TYR A 389 -7.62 -6.52 -15.85
C TYR A 389 -7.09 -6.42 -17.28
N GLN A 390 -7.46 -7.36 -18.16
CA GLN A 390 -7.03 -7.36 -19.56
C GLN A 390 -7.63 -6.19 -20.35
N GLU A 391 -8.84 -5.74 -19.98
CA GLU A 391 -9.51 -4.57 -20.58
C GLU A 391 -8.78 -3.25 -20.32
N LEU A 392 -7.92 -3.20 -19.29
CA LEU A 392 -7.06 -2.04 -19.01
C LEU A 392 -5.95 -1.85 -20.07
N ASN A 393 -5.81 -2.79 -21.01
CA ASN A 393 -4.70 -2.87 -21.98
C ASN A 393 -3.32 -2.69 -21.32
N PRO A 394 -3.00 -3.53 -20.32
CA PRO A 394 -1.84 -3.37 -19.45
C PRO A 394 -0.50 -3.69 -20.10
#